data_AF-A0AAV2RBX6-F1
#
_entry.id   AF-A0AAV2RBX6-F1
#
_cell.length_a   1.000
_cell.length_b   1.000
_cell.length_c   1.000
_cell.angle_alpha   90.00
_cell.angle_beta   90.00
_cell.angle_gamma   90.00
#
_symmetry.space_group_name_H-M   'P 1'
#
loop_
_entity.id
_entity.type
_entity.pdbx_description
1 polymer ?
#
loop_
_entity_poly.entity_id
_entity_poly.type
_entity_poly.pdbx_seq_one_letter_code
_entity_poly.pdbx_strand_id
1 'polypeptide(L)'
;MIRHSYTVNNNAKSDNTLLTIRHSYTVNNNVNSGNTQLTIRHTVTHNVNSKSTLLTIRHTLTHNVNSESTLLTIRHTLTHNVNSESTLLTIRHTLTHNVNSESTLLTIRHTLAHNVNNESKLLTIMPTVPPHN
;
A
#
# COMPACT_ATOMS: atom_id res chain seq x y z
N MET A 1 29.96 -7.12 -6.36
CA MET A 1 28.48 -7.07 -6.33
C MET A 1 28.05 -5.80 -5.60
N ILE A 2 27.76 -4.73 -6.34
CA ILE A 2 27.46 -3.42 -5.75
C ILE A 2 26.00 -3.42 -5.28
N ARG A 3 25.80 -3.60 -3.96
CA ARG A 3 24.49 -3.42 -3.31
C ARG A 3 24.24 -1.92 -3.18
N HIS A 4 23.52 -1.34 -4.13
CA HIS A 4 22.87 -0.05 -3.88
C HIS A 4 21.84 -0.31 -2.78
N SER A 5 22.19 0.00 -1.52
CA SER A 5 21.25 0.12 -0.41
C SER A 5 20.92 1.60 -0.30
N TYR A 6 19.80 1.98 -0.90
CA TYR A 6 19.32 3.35 -0.99
C TYR A 6 18.04 3.37 -0.17
N THR A 7 18.14 4.06 0.96
CA THR A 7 17.03 4.36 1.85
C THR A 7 16.59 5.77 1.56
N VAL A 8 15.30 5.97 1.30
CA VAL A 8 14.69 7.28 1.16
C VAL A 8 13.85 7.54 2.41
N ASN A 9 14.21 8.55 3.19
CA ASN A 9 13.44 9.00 4.35
C ASN A 9 12.86 10.38 4.03
N ASN A 10 11.53 10.48 3.98
CA ASN A 10 10.85 11.75 3.75
C ASN A 10 10.07 12.13 5.00
N ASN A 11 10.49 13.23 5.61
CA ASN A 11 9.79 13.86 6.71
C ASN A 11 9.29 15.21 6.20
N ALA A 12 7.98 15.33 5.99
CA ALA A 12 7.37 16.54 5.49
C ALA A 12 6.26 17.02 6.44
N LYS A 13 6.22 18.34 6.65
CA LYS A 13 5.19 19.05 7.40
C LYS A 13 4.67 20.15 6.50
N SER A 14 3.81 19.78 5.57
CA SER A 14 3.16 20.64 4.59
C SER A 14 1.72 20.19 4.42
N ASP A 15 0.80 21.01 3.94
CA ASP A 15 -0.60 20.57 3.79
C ASP A 15 -0.74 19.44 2.77
N ASN A 16 0.09 19.46 1.72
CA ASN A 16 0.17 18.45 0.69
C ASN A 16 1.62 18.02 0.45
N THR A 17 1.87 16.73 0.27
CA THR A 17 3.18 16.19 -0.14
C THR A 17 3.02 15.33 -1.39
N LEU A 18 3.83 15.58 -2.41
CA LEU A 18 3.92 14.77 -3.63
C LEU A 18 5.31 14.16 -3.76
N LEU A 19 5.39 12.85 -3.92
CA LEU A 19 6.67 12.15 -4.08
C LEU A 19 6.61 11.05 -5.13
N THR A 20 7.65 10.98 -5.96
CA THR A 20 7.84 9.92 -6.95
C THR A 20 9.16 9.19 -6.74
N ILE A 21 9.10 7.86 -6.59
CA ILE A 21 10.26 7.01 -6.37
C ILE A 21 10.34 5.95 -7.47
N ARG A 22 11.41 5.98 -8.27
CA ARG A 22 11.59 5.01 -9.37
C ARG A 22 12.13 3.68 -8.88
N HIS A 23 13.09 3.72 -7.97
CA HIS A 23 13.59 2.55 -7.28
C HIS A 23 13.92 2.98 -5.86
N SER A 24 13.73 2.11 -4.88
CA SER A 24 14.32 2.19 -3.55
C SER A 24 14.57 0.80 -3.00
N TYR A 25 15.49 0.65 -2.05
CA TYR A 25 15.43 -0.54 -1.19
C TYR A 25 14.40 -0.30 -0.09
N THR A 26 14.53 0.81 0.62
CA THR A 26 13.60 1.19 1.71
C THR A 26 13.06 2.59 1.46
N VAL A 27 11.76 2.78 1.69
CA VAL A 27 11.14 4.11 1.68
C VAL A 27 10.34 4.29 2.96
N ASN A 28 10.73 5.26 3.79
CA ASN A 28 9.96 5.67 4.96
C ASN A 28 9.41 7.08 4.72
N ASN A 29 8.09 7.23 4.77
CA ASN A 29 7.45 8.55 4.68
C ASN A 29 6.69 8.78 5.97
N ASN A 30 7.15 9.75 6.74
CA ASN A 30 6.45 10.24 7.91
C ASN A 30 5.99 11.66 7.60
N VAL A 31 4.77 11.78 7.11
CA VAL A 31 4.24 13.04 6.61
C VAL A 31 3.13 13.49 7.54
N ASN A 32 3.39 14.55 8.29
CA ASN A 32 2.36 15.20 9.10
C ASN A 32 1.62 16.24 8.24
N SER A 33 1.03 15.78 7.14
CA SER A 33 0.27 16.59 6.17
C SER A 33 -1.21 16.24 6.19
N GLY A 34 -2.03 17.15 5.63
CA GLY A 34 -3.43 16.87 5.32
C GLY A 34 -3.55 15.77 4.27
N ASN A 35 -2.80 15.86 3.17
CA ASN A 35 -2.79 14.86 2.10
C ASN A 35 -1.38 14.47 1.64
N THR A 36 -1.21 13.20 1.31
CA THR A 36 0.05 12.63 0.85
C THR A 36 -0.19 11.82 -0.43
N GLN A 37 0.44 12.22 -1.54
CA GLN A 37 0.37 11.52 -2.82
C GLN A 37 1.73 10.90 -3.18
N LEU A 38 1.77 9.58 -3.33
CA LEU A 38 2.99 8.84 -3.65
C LEU A 38 2.84 7.95 -4.88
N THR A 39 3.88 7.96 -5.70
CA THR A 39 4.03 7.00 -6.80
C THR A 39 5.36 6.27 -6.67
N ILE A 40 5.30 4.94 -6.50
CA ILE A 40 6.48 4.09 -6.36
C ILE A 40 6.50 3.02 -7.43
N ARG A 41 7.60 2.92 -8.17
CA ARG A 41 7.75 1.88 -9.20
C ARG A 41 8.33 0.58 -8.63
N HIS A 42 9.45 0.65 -7.91
CA HIS A 42 10.02 -0.51 -7.22
C HIS A 42 10.50 -0.11 -5.84
N THR A 43 10.10 -0.86 -4.82
CA THR A 43 10.67 -0.78 -3.48
C THR A 43 10.70 -2.18 -2.86
N VAL A 44 11.58 -2.42 -1.89
CA VAL A 44 11.48 -3.64 -1.09
C VAL A 44 10.56 -3.38 0.08
N THR A 45 10.84 -2.33 0.86
CA THR A 45 10.04 -1.96 2.02
C THR A 45 9.48 -0.55 1.85
N HIS A 46 8.21 -0.36 2.20
CA HIS A 46 7.60 0.96 2.20
C HIS A 46 6.65 1.18 3.37
N ASN A 47 6.94 2.22 4.15
CA ASN A 47 6.15 2.65 5.30
C ASN A 47 5.61 4.07 5.05
N VAL A 48 4.34 4.29 5.36
CA VAL A 48 3.67 5.59 5.30
C VAL A 48 2.90 5.86 6.59
N ASN A 49 3.06 7.06 7.12
CA ASN A 49 2.23 7.62 8.18
C ASN A 49 1.76 9.02 7.76
N SER A 50 0.45 9.22 7.61
CA SER A 50 -0.17 10.49 7.20
C SER A 50 -1.66 10.54 7.57
N LYS A 51 -2.31 11.71 7.48
CA LYS A 51 -3.78 11.80 7.67
C LYS A 51 -4.53 11.15 6.52
N SER A 52 -4.30 11.65 5.30
CA SER A 52 -4.86 11.09 4.07
C SER A 52 -3.75 10.63 3.12
N THR A 53 -3.86 9.41 2.63
CA THR A 53 -2.85 8.79 1.74
C THR A 53 -3.47 8.37 0.42
N LEU A 54 -2.93 8.89 -0.69
CA LEU A 54 -3.15 8.39 -2.03
C LEU A 54 -1.86 7.78 -2.58
N LEU A 55 -1.88 6.48 -2.85
CA LEU A 55 -0.65 5.77 -3.18
C LEU A 55 -0.82 4.80 -4.34
N THR A 56 0.11 4.87 -5.30
CA THR A 56 0.21 3.95 -6.43
C THR A 56 1.55 3.23 -6.41
N ILE A 57 1.52 1.91 -6.33
CA ILE A 57 2.72 1.06 -6.30
C ILE A 57 2.66 0.03 -7.42
N ARG A 58 3.77 -0.09 -8.16
CA ARG A 58 3.91 -1.15 -9.15
C ARG A 58 4.46 -2.44 -8.54
N HIS A 59 5.58 -2.37 -7.84
CA HIS A 59 6.15 -3.52 -7.14
C HIS A 59 6.65 -3.10 -5.77
N THR A 60 6.19 -3.81 -4.75
CA THR A 60 6.74 -3.77 -3.39
C THR A 60 6.85 -5.18 -2.84
N LEU A 61 7.78 -5.44 -1.92
CA LEU A 61 7.79 -6.71 -1.19
C LEU A 61 6.88 -6.57 0.03
N THR A 62 7.17 -5.57 0.86
CA THR A 62 6.47 -5.30 2.10
C THR A 62 5.95 -3.88 2.10
N HIS A 63 4.68 -3.72 2.46
CA HIS A 63 4.07 -2.40 2.53
C HIS A 63 3.18 -2.22 3.75
N ASN A 64 3.48 -1.20 4.56
CA ASN A 64 2.71 -0.81 5.74
C ASN A 64 2.18 0.62 5.60
N VAL A 65 0.90 0.81 5.87
CA VAL A 65 0.24 2.13 5.89
C VAL A 65 -0.49 2.33 7.20
N ASN A 66 -0.30 3.50 7.79
CA ASN A 66 -1.11 4.01 8.90
C ASN A 66 -1.66 5.38 8.53
N SER A 67 -2.97 5.51 8.33
CA SER A 67 -3.60 6.79 8.01
C SER A 67 -5.07 6.86 8.39
N GLU A 68 -5.65 8.05 8.61
CA GLU A 68 -7.10 8.18 8.83
C GLU A 68 -7.87 7.70 7.59
N SER A 69 -7.44 8.13 6.40
CA SER A 69 -8.01 7.70 5.11
C SER A 69 -6.93 7.18 4.16
N THR A 70 -7.20 6.05 3.53
CA THR A 70 -6.27 5.37 2.62
C THR A 70 -6.92 5.04 1.28
N LEU A 71 -6.37 5.56 0.18
CA LEU A 71 -6.66 5.13 -1.18
C LEU A 71 -5.41 4.55 -1.83
N LEU A 72 -5.45 3.25 -2.15
CA LEU A 72 -4.27 2.50 -2.54
C LEU A 72 -4.51 1.63 -3.77
N THR A 73 -3.62 1.77 -4.75
CA THR A 73 -3.55 0.89 -5.92
C THR A 73 -2.19 0.19 -5.98
N ILE A 74 -2.19 -1.14 -5.87
CA ILE A 74 -0.98 -1.97 -5.95
C ILE A 74 -1.09 -2.97 -7.08
N ARG A 75 -0.05 -3.07 -7.90
CA ARG A 75 0.02 -4.12 -8.92
C ARG A 75 0.57 -5.44 -8.37
N HIS A 76 1.73 -5.40 -7.71
CA HIS A 76 2.31 -6.57 -7.08
C HIS A 76 2.83 -6.21 -5.69
N THR A 77 2.38 -6.97 -4.69
CA THR A 77 2.95 -6.98 -3.35
C THR A 77 3.10 -8.41 -2.85
N LEU A 78 4.04 -8.68 -1.95
CA LEU A 78 4.07 -9.97 -1.25
C LEU A 78 3.23 -9.87 0.01
N THR A 79 3.54 -8.88 0.85
CA THR A 79 2.90 -8.65 2.14
C THR A 79 2.39 -7.22 2.22
N HIS A 80 1.15 -7.05 2.65
CA HIS A 80 0.53 -5.74 2.78
C HIS A 80 -0.26 -5.60 4.07
N ASN A 81 0.03 -4.55 4.85
CA ASN A 81 -0.68 -4.21 6.07
C ASN A 81 -1.23 -2.77 5.98
N VAL A 82 -2.52 -2.59 6.26
CA VAL A 82 -3.16 -1.27 6.37
C VAL A 82 -3.86 -1.16 7.70
N ASN A 83 -3.62 -0.06 8.39
CA ASN A 83 -4.40 0.39 9.54
C ASN A 83 -4.98 1.76 9.23
N SER A 84 -6.30 1.89 9.14
CA SER A 84 -6.94 3.14 8.73
C SER A 84 -8.39 3.26 9.16
N GLU A 85 -8.96 4.44 9.37
CA GLU A 85 -10.41 4.54 9.64
C GLU A 85 -11.21 4.17 8.38
N SER A 86 -10.77 4.65 7.21
CA SER A 86 -11.41 4.36 5.92
C SER A 86 -10.40 3.89 4.89
N THR A 87 -10.61 2.69 4.33
CA THR A 87 -9.72 2.09 3.35
C THR A 87 -10.44 1.79 2.03
N LEU A 88 -9.90 2.32 0.92
CA LEU A 88 -10.22 1.88 -0.43
C LEU A 88 -8.96 1.31 -1.08
N LEU A 89 -9.00 0.01 -1.39
CA LEU A 89 -7.83 -0.73 -1.84
C LEU A 89 -8.12 -1.56 -3.10
N THR A 90 -7.27 -1.38 -4.11
CA THR A 90 -7.26 -2.18 -5.33
C THR A 90 -5.91 -2.87 -5.49
N ILE A 91 -5.90 -4.21 -5.41
CA ILE A 91 -4.69 -5.03 -5.57
C ILE A 91 -4.86 -5.98 -6.74
N ARG A 92 -3.85 -6.05 -7.62
CA ARG A 92 -3.85 -7.06 -8.68
C ARG A 92 -3.30 -8.41 -8.20
N HIS A 93 -2.11 -8.42 -7.61
CA HIS A 93 -1.50 -9.62 -7.03
C HIS A 93 -0.96 -9.32 -5.64
N THR A 94 -1.38 -10.13 -4.66
CA THR A 94 -0.76 -10.21 -3.35
C THR A 94 -0.59 -11.66 -2.92
N LEU A 95 0.38 -11.96 -2.06
CA LEU A 95 0.42 -13.25 -1.38
C LEU A 95 -0.40 -13.18 -0.09
N THR A 96 -0.11 -12.18 0.74
CA THR A 96 -0.76 -11.95 2.03
C THR A 96 -1.19 -10.50 2.16
N HIS A 97 -2.38 -10.26 2.71
CA HIS A 97 -2.76 -8.93 3.13
C HIS A 97 -3.55 -8.94 4.43
N ASN A 98 -3.34 -7.89 5.23
CA ASN A 98 -4.05 -7.60 6.45
C ASN A 98 -4.58 -6.17 6.41
N VAL A 99 -5.88 -5.99 6.58
CA VAL A 99 -6.52 -4.67 6.66
C VAL A 99 -7.28 -4.58 7.97
N ASN A 100 -6.95 -3.57 8.78
CA ASN A 100 -7.69 -3.20 9.97
C ASN A 100 -8.28 -1.81 9.76
N SER A 101 -9.60 -1.71 9.71
CA SER A 101 -10.26 -0.44 9.39
C SER A 101 -11.70 -0.36 9.86
N GLU A 102 -12.25 0.83 10.11
CA GLU A 102 -13.69 0.96 10.43
C GLU A 102 -14.54 0.66 9.19
N SER A 103 -14.13 1.21 8.03
CA SER A 103 -14.77 1.01 6.74
C SER A 103 -13.78 0.54 5.69
N THR A 104 -14.08 -0.56 4.99
CA THR A 104 -13.23 -1.04 3.89
C THR A 104 -14.02 -1.40 2.64
N LEU A 105 -13.55 -0.85 1.52
CA LEU A 105 -13.88 -1.30 0.17
C LEU A 105 -12.61 -1.90 -0.46
N LEU A 106 -12.66 -3.20 -0.76
CA LEU A 106 -11.50 -3.97 -1.20
C LEU A 106 -11.79 -4.75 -2.48
N THR A 107 -10.98 -4.51 -3.51
CA THR A 107 -10.97 -5.29 -4.76
C THR A 107 -9.61 -5.97 -4.95
N ILE A 108 -9.61 -7.30 -5.04
CA ILE A 108 -8.40 -8.08 -5.27
C ILE A 108 -8.58 -9.07 -6.40
N ARG A 109 -7.63 -9.12 -7.33
CA ARG A 109 -7.66 -10.09 -8.43
C ARG A 109 -7.05 -11.45 -8.08
N HIS A 110 -5.89 -11.46 -7.43
CA HIS A 110 -5.20 -12.69 -7.06
C HIS A 110 -4.59 -12.54 -5.67
N THR A 111 -4.98 -13.42 -4.75
CA THR A 111 -4.47 -13.49 -3.38
C THR A 111 -4.36 -14.94 -2.93
N LEU A 112 -3.33 -15.27 -2.14
CA LEU A 112 -3.24 -16.59 -1.50
C LEU A 112 -3.93 -16.58 -0.13
N ALA A 113 -3.66 -15.56 0.68
CA ALA A 113 -4.21 -15.43 2.02
C ALA A 113 -4.65 -13.99 2.31
N HIS A 114 -5.69 -13.85 3.12
CA HIS A 114 -6.22 -12.54 3.49
C HIS A 114 -6.82 -12.50 4.89
N ASN A 115 -6.61 -11.38 5.57
CA ASN A 115 -7.30 -11.01 6.79
C ASN A 115 -7.83 -9.58 6.66
N VAL A 116 -9.11 -9.39 6.95
CA VAL A 116 -9.74 -8.06 6.93
C VAL A 116 -10.65 -7.99 8.14
N ASN A 117 -10.29 -7.10 9.06
CA ASN A 117 -11.02 -6.83 10.29
C ASN A 117 -11.63 -5.42 10.19
N ASN A 118 -12.96 -5.34 10.10
CA ASN A 118 -13.66 -4.07 9.98
C ASN A 118 -15.15 -4.15 10.38
N GLU A 119 -15.68 -3.02 10.85
CA GLU A 119 -17.10 -2.90 11.21
C GLU A 119 -18.02 -2.91 9.97
N SER A 120 -17.57 -2.31 8.87
CA SER A 120 -18.31 -2.25 7.60
C SER A 120 -17.45 -2.69 6.41
N LYS A 121 -17.89 -3.74 5.71
CA LYS A 121 -17.12 -4.40 4.63
C LYS A 121 -17.88 -4.55 3.33
N LEU A 122 -17.23 -4.16 2.23
CA LEU A 122 -17.54 -4.65 0.89
C LEU A 122 -16.26 -5.22 0.26
N LEU A 123 -16.24 -6.54 0.07
CA LEU A 123 -15.07 -7.28 -0.42
C LEU A 123 -15.41 -7.99 -1.73
N THR A 124 -14.62 -7.73 -2.76
CA THR A 124 -14.65 -8.45 -4.03
C THR A 124 -13.29 -9.09 -4.26
N ILE A 125 -13.23 -10.43 -4.14
CA ILE A 125 -12.08 -11.23 -4.56
C ILE A 125 -12.47 -11.91 -5.86
N MET A 126 -11.77 -11.60 -6.95
CA MET A 126 -11.95 -12.34 -8.19
C MET A 126 -11.25 -13.70 -8.06
N PRO A 127 -11.89 -14.81 -8.43
CA PRO A 127 -11.22 -16.11 -8.45
C PRO A 127 -10.07 -16.11 -9.46
N THR A 128 -8.94 -16.70 -9.07
CA THR A 128 -7.86 -17.10 -9.96
C THR A 128 -8.41 -18.04 -11.02
N VAL A 129 -8.46 -17.61 -12.28
CA VAL A 129 -8.53 -18.55 -13.41
C VAL A 129 -7.21 -19.33 -13.38
N PRO A 130 -7.21 -20.67 -13.20
CA PRO A 130 -5.97 -21.44 -13.29
C PRO A 130 -5.36 -21.21 -14.69
N PRO A 131 -4.02 -21.13 -14.81
CA PRO A 131 -3.40 -21.02 -16.12
C PRO A 131 -3.89 -22.19 -16.99
N HIS A 132 -4.40 -21.87 -18.17
CA HIS A 132 -4.67 -22.88 -19.19
C HIS A 132 -3.33 -23.57 -19.52
N ASN A 133 -3.27 -24.88 -19.28
CA ASN A 133 -2.22 -25.76 -19.82
C ASN A 133 -2.36 -25.87 -21.34
#